data_AF-A0A2V8C612-F1
#
_entry.id   AF-A0A2V8C612-F1
#
_cell.length_a   1.000
_cell.length_b   1.000
_cell.length_c   1.000
_cell.angle_alpha   90.00
_cell.angle_beta   90.00
_cell.angle_gamma   90.00
#
_symmetry.space_group_name_H-M   'P 1'
#
loop_
_entity.id
_entity.type
_entity.pdbx_description
1 polymer ?
#
loop_
_entity_poly.entity_id
_entity_poly.type
_entity_poly.pdbx_seq_one_letter_code
_entity_poly.pdbx_strand_id
1 'polypeptide(L)'
;SREKLRVLLRLDVSTMPANAGNRRADGDFPLAWAKTYGKGRVFYSSLGHAAETWDNRDVAQMYFEAIKWALGLTAGDATPRPLPGGAQR
;
A
#
# COMPACT_ATOMS: atom_id res chain seq x y z
N SER A 1 -6.48 9.17 -4.45
CA SER A 1 -5.56 8.00 -4.47
C SER A 1 -6.15 6.85 -5.29
N ARG A 2 -7.36 6.39 -4.95
CA ARG A 2 -7.96 5.13 -5.42
C ARG A 2 -8.25 5.01 -6.92
N GLU A 3 -8.47 6.13 -7.60
CA GLU A 3 -8.67 6.16 -9.06
C GLU A 3 -7.37 5.95 -9.86
N LYS A 4 -6.21 6.21 -9.24
CA LYS A 4 -4.92 6.26 -9.95
C LYS A 4 -3.96 5.15 -9.52
N LEU A 5 -4.20 4.53 -8.38
CA LEU A 5 -3.26 3.60 -7.73
C LEU A 5 -3.97 2.30 -7.34
N ARG A 6 -3.29 1.16 -7.55
CA ARG A 6 -3.65 -0.11 -6.91
C ARG A 6 -3.15 -0.09 -5.49
N VAL A 7 -3.98 0.32 -4.54
CA VAL A 7 -3.61 0.29 -3.12
C VAL A 7 -3.69 -1.14 -2.58
N LEU A 8 -2.60 -1.58 -1.95
CA LEU A 8 -2.39 -2.92 -1.41
C LEU A 8 -2.49 -2.96 0.11
N LEU A 9 -1.98 -1.92 0.79
CA LEU A 9 -2.02 -1.76 2.24
C LEU A 9 -2.49 -0.34 2.60
N ARG A 10 -3.33 -0.22 3.62
CA ARG A 10 -3.74 1.07 4.21
C ARG A 10 -3.59 1.04 5.72
N LEU A 11 -3.39 2.21 6.33
CA LEU A 11 -3.56 2.37 7.76
C LEU A 11 -5.05 2.34 8.11
N ASP A 12 -5.40 1.58 9.14
CA ASP A 12 -6.72 1.66 9.76
C ASP A 12 -6.71 2.70 10.88
N VAL A 13 -7.53 3.73 10.72
CA VAL A 13 -7.59 4.88 11.63
C VAL A 13 -8.88 4.87 12.46
N SER A 14 -9.70 3.82 12.37
CA SER A 14 -10.99 3.71 13.05
C SER A 14 -10.90 3.83 14.58
N THR A 15 -9.78 3.39 15.17
CA THR A 15 -9.52 3.43 16.62
C THR A 15 -8.50 4.49 17.02
N MET A 16 -8.02 5.32 16.08
CA MET A 16 -6.99 6.32 16.38
C MET A 16 -7.63 7.60 16.93
N PRO A 17 -7.02 8.24 17.95
CA PRO A 17 -7.52 9.50 18.47
C PRO A 17 -7.45 10.58 17.39
N ALA A 18 -8.47 11.44 17.38
CA ALA A 18 -8.50 12.60 16.49
C ALA A 18 -7.31 13.52 16.80
N ASN A 19 -6.34 13.61 15.89
CA ASN A 19 -5.27 14.60 15.97
C ASN A 19 -5.39 15.60 14.81
N ALA A 20 -5.14 16.88 15.11
CA ALA A 20 -5.30 17.97 14.14
C ALA A 20 -4.23 17.92 13.01
N GLY A 21 -3.11 17.23 13.24
CA GLY A 21 -1.98 17.20 12.30
C GLY A 21 -2.08 16.19 11.17
N ASN A 22 -2.85 15.10 11.30
CA ASN A 22 -2.77 13.95 10.39
C ASN A 22 -4.12 13.42 9.92
N ARG A 23 -5.11 14.29 9.65
CA ARG A 23 -6.43 13.85 9.16
C ARG A 23 -6.64 14.19 7.68
N ARG A 24 -6.47 13.20 6.81
CA ARG A 24 -7.11 13.21 5.49
C ARG A 24 -8.62 13.11 5.69
N ALA A 25 -9.39 13.99 5.07
CA ALA A 25 -10.84 14.04 5.20
C ALA A 25 -11.54 12.76 4.70
N ASP A 26 -10.90 12.01 3.80
CA ASP A 26 -11.40 10.75 3.23
C ASP A 26 -11.08 9.51 4.09
N GLY A 27 -10.30 9.65 5.18
CA GLY A 27 -9.89 8.53 6.03
C GLY A 27 -9.06 7.46 5.31
N ASP A 28 -8.62 7.71 4.08
CA ASP A 28 -7.86 6.76 3.27
C ASP A 28 -6.37 7.04 3.41
N PHE A 29 -5.61 6.11 4.01
CA PHE A 29 -4.17 6.28 4.21
C PHE A 29 -3.41 5.11 3.57
N PRO A 30 -3.17 5.13 2.24
CA PRO A 30 -2.38 4.10 1.57
C PRO A 30 -0.93 4.07 2.10
N LEU A 31 -0.49 2.89 2.54
CA LEU A 31 0.90 2.65 2.99
C LEU A 31 1.71 1.88 1.96
N ALA A 32 1.06 1.11 1.09
CA ALA A 32 1.71 0.45 -0.03
C ALA A 32 0.77 0.39 -1.24
N TRP A 33 1.32 0.63 -2.43
CA TRP A 33 0.56 0.61 -3.68
C TRP A 33 1.41 0.22 -4.88
N ALA A 34 0.74 -0.23 -5.93
CA ALA A 34 1.32 -0.54 -7.23
C ALA A 34 0.67 0.30 -8.33
N LYS A 35 1.42 0.56 -9.41
CA LYS A 35 0.93 1.23 -10.62
C LYS A 35 1.84 0.89 -11.81
N THR A 36 1.29 0.89 -13.02
CA THR A 36 2.10 0.94 -14.25
C THR A 36 2.30 2.37 -14.74
N TYR A 37 3.50 2.70 -15.18
CA TYR A 37 3.83 3.98 -15.81
C TYR A 37 4.53 3.71 -17.14
N GLY A 38 3.86 4.02 -18.26
CA GLY A 38 4.28 3.52 -19.57
C GLY A 38 4.36 1.99 -19.56
N LYS A 39 5.54 1.45 -19.90
CA LYS A 39 5.84 0.01 -19.82
C LYS A 39 6.43 -0.43 -18.46
N GLY A 40 6.74 0.53 -17.58
CA GLY A 40 7.35 0.27 -16.29
C GLY A 40 6.32 -0.13 -15.22
N ARG A 41 6.77 -0.95 -14.27
CA ARG A 41 6.01 -1.37 -13.08
C ARG A 41 6.58 -0.67 -11.86
N VAL A 42 5.74 0.04 -11.12
CA VAL A 42 6.12 0.83 -9.96
C VAL A 42 5.42 0.28 -8.73
N PHE A 43 6.21 -0.07 -7.71
CA PHE A 43 5.74 -0.34 -6.37
C PHE A 43 6.29 0.72 -5.42
N TYR A 44 5.47 1.15 -4.47
CA TYR A 44 5.83 2.08 -3.42
C TYR A 44 5.34 1.55 -2.07
N SER A 45 6.12 1.76 -1.02
CA SER A 45 5.68 1.61 0.36
C SER A 45 6.30 2.67 1.27
N SER A 46 5.55 3.11 2.28
CA SER A 46 6.01 4.01 3.35
C SER A 46 6.60 3.27 4.56
N LEU A 47 6.66 1.94 4.53
CA LEU A 47 7.33 1.14 5.56
C LEU A 47 8.86 1.25 5.39
N GLY A 48 9.61 1.02 6.47
CA GLY A 48 11.08 0.96 6.43
C GLY A 48 11.84 2.12 7.09
N HIS A 49 11.13 3.07 7.74
CA HIS A 49 11.80 4.10 8.55
C HIS A 49 12.50 3.51 9.79
N ALA A 50 11.83 2.63 10.52
CA ALA A 50 12.39 1.94 11.68
C ALA A 50 13.12 0.66 11.25
N ALA A 51 14.31 0.40 11.81
CA ALA A 51 15.15 -0.73 11.43
C ALA A 51 14.45 -2.08 11.68
N GLU A 52 13.71 -2.18 12.79
CA GLU A 52 12.96 -3.36 13.21
C GLU A 52 11.83 -3.72 12.24
N THR A 53 11.43 -2.76 11.37
CA THR A 53 10.45 -3.02 10.30
C THR A 53 10.95 -4.11 9.35
N TRP A 54 12.27 -4.22 9.17
CA TRP A 54 12.90 -5.20 8.29
C TRP A 54 12.96 -6.61 8.89
N ASP A 55 12.84 -6.74 10.22
CA ASP A 55 12.76 -8.04 10.91
C ASP A 55 11.36 -8.67 10.78
N ASN A 56 10.35 -7.89 10.37
CA ASN A 56 9.02 -8.43 10.12
C ASN A 56 9.00 -9.19 8.79
N ARG A 57 8.80 -10.52 8.89
CA ARG A 57 8.73 -11.43 7.73
C ARG A 57 7.72 -11.00 6.67
N ASP A 58 6.57 -10.46 7.06
CA ASP A 58 5.54 -10.04 6.10
C ASP A 58 5.98 -8.81 5.30
N VAL A 59 6.73 -7.90 5.94
CA VAL A 59 7.32 -6.74 5.26
C VAL A 59 8.40 -7.18 4.30
N ALA A 60 9.32 -8.04 4.74
CA ALA A 60 10.36 -8.59 3.88
C ALA A 60 9.75 -9.32 2.66
N GLN A 61 8.73 -10.16 2.88
CA GLN A 61 8.02 -10.87 1.83
C GLN A 61 7.32 -9.91 0.85
N MET A 62 6.71 -8.83 1.36
CA MET A 62 6.06 -7.82 0.52
C MET A 62 7.06 -7.17 -0.44
N TYR A 63 8.22 -6.72 0.05
CA TYR A 63 9.25 -6.13 -0.81
C TYR A 63 9.82 -7.16 -1.79
N PHE A 64 10.05 -8.39 -1.36
CA PHE A 64 10.57 -9.45 -2.22
C PHE A 64 9.64 -9.74 -3.41
N GLU A 65 8.33 -9.90 -3.16
CA GLU A 65 7.36 -10.12 -4.24
C GLU A 65 7.13 -8.87 -5.08
N ALA A 66 7.20 -7.68 -4.49
CA ALA A 66 7.15 -6.42 -5.25
C ALA A 66 8.33 -6.29 -6.22
N ILE A 67 9.54 -6.69 -5.82
CA ILE A 67 10.73 -6.72 -6.68
C ILE A 67 10.53 -7.72 -7.82
N LYS A 68 10.09 -8.96 -7.53
CA LYS A 68 9.79 -9.96 -8.56
C LYS A 68 8.75 -9.45 -9.55
N TRP A 69 7.68 -8.82 -9.07
CA TRP A 69 6.64 -8.25 -9.91
C TRP A 69 7.19 -7.11 -10.77
N ALA A 70 8.00 -6.20 -10.20
CA ALA A 70 8.60 -5.09 -10.93
C ALA A 70 9.53 -5.58 -12.06
N LEU A 71 10.24 -6.70 -11.82
CA LEU A 71 11.12 -7.36 -12.79
C LEU A 71 10.40 -8.21 -13.83
N GLY A 72 9.07 -8.38 -13.75
CA GLY A 72 8.36 -9.24 -14.70
C GLY A 72 8.35 -10.73 -14.35
N LEU A 73 8.95 -11.12 -13.22
CA LEU A 73 9.10 -12.52 -12.81
C LEU A 73 7.80 -13.12 -12.25
N THR A 74 6.87 -12.27 -11.82
CA THR A 74 5.53 -12.68 -11.37
C THR A 74 4.44 -11.84 -12.03
N ALA A 75 3.28 -12.47 -12.25
CA ALA A 75 2.07 -11.77 -12.66
C ALA A 75 1.49 -10.98 -11.48
N GLY A 76 0.84 -9.85 -11.76
CA GLY A 76 0.17 -9.06 -10.73
C GLY A 76 -0.66 -7.93 -11.34
N ASP A 77 -1.88 -7.74 -10.82
CA ASP A 77 -2.79 -6.69 -11.25
C ASP A 77 -2.50 -5.37 -10.51
N ALA A 78 -2.09 -4.36 -11.28
CA ALA A 78 -1.87 -3.00 -10.81
C ALA A 78 -2.99 -2.02 -11.23
N THR A 79 -4.14 -2.53 -11.68
CA THR A 79 -5.31 -1.70 -12.01
C THR A 79 -5.84 -1.04 -10.73
N PRO A 80 -6.08 0.29 -10.75
CA PRO A 80 -6.67 0.98 -9.60
C PRO A 80 -7.99 0.34 -9.16
N ARG A 81 -8.25 0.36 -7.85
CA ARG A 81 -9.50 -0.18 -7.27
C ARG A 81 -10.07 0.77 -6.22
N PRO A 82 -11.42 0.84 -6.09
CA PRO A 82 -12.05 1.63 -5.05
C PRO A 82 -11.64 1.14 -3.65
N LEU A 83 -11.89 1.98 -2.65
CA LEU A 83 -11.79 1.55 -1.26
C LEU A 83 -12.80 0.41 -1.05
N PRO A 84 -12.41 -0.74 -0.48
CA PRO A 84 -13.37 -1.79 -0.16
C PRO A 84 -14.43 -1.21 0.79
N GLY A 85 -15.72 -1.41 0.48
CA GLY A 85 -16.78 -1.18 1.45
C GLY A 85 -16.48 -2.05 2.68
N GLY A 86 -16.50 -1.45 3.87
CA GLY A 86 -16.06 -2.12 5.09
C GLY A 86 -16.77 -3.48 5.24
N ALA A 87 -15.98 -4.53 5.49
CA ALA A 87 -16.55 -5.76 6.01
C ALA A 87 -17.25 -5.40 7.33
N GLN A 88 -18.57 -5.65 7.40
CA GLN A 88 -19.33 -5.60 8.64
C GLN A 88 -18.58 -6.48 9.66
N ARG A 89 -18.18 -5.87 10.77
CA ARG A 89 -17.91 -6.59 12.01
C ARG A 89 -19.21 -6.75 12.76
#